data_AF-T0GUK6-F1
#
_entry.id   AF-T0GUK6-F1
#
_cell.length_a   1.000
_cell.length_b   1.000
_cell.length_c   1.000
_cell.angle_alpha   90.00
_cell.angle_beta   90.00
_cell.angle_gamma   90.00
#
_symmetry.space_group_name_H-M   'P 1'
#
loop_
_entity.id
_entity.type
_entity.pdbx_description
1 polymer ?
#
loop_
_entity_poly.entity_id
_entity_poly.type
_entity_poly.pdbx_seq_one_letter_code
_entity_poly.pdbx_strand_id
1 'polypeptide(L)'
;MVEAPQPDGHDESVRDSIARLYADGRAYAEAEVERQKRRAGIAAAGVRDAALLGAAALMLSFGVVVAVLVGLILSLAPALGPLGATGAVLGGTLLAVLILLLLAKARIGRMKRAMKP
;
A
#
# COMPACT_ATOMS: atom_id res chain seq x y z
N MET A 1 52.95 55.86 -1.85
CA MET A 1 51.67 55.62 -1.15
C MET A 1 51.65 54.15 -0.76
N VAL A 2 51.97 53.84 0.49
CA VAL A 2 51.88 52.49 1.03
C VAL A 2 50.49 52.37 1.61
N GLU A 3 49.65 51.56 1.00
CA GLU A 3 48.32 51.24 1.51
C GLU A 3 48.51 50.42 2.79
N ALA A 4 48.01 50.96 3.90
CA ALA A 4 48.11 50.31 5.20
C ALA A 4 47.38 48.96 5.18
N PRO A 5 47.89 47.91 5.84
CA PRO A 5 47.12 46.70 6.08
C PRO A 5 45.89 47.11 6.89
N GLN A 6 44.69 46.93 6.34
CA GLN A 6 43.47 47.07 7.13
C GLN A 6 43.53 46.03 8.25
N PRO A 7 43.39 46.44 9.52
CA PRO A 7 43.46 45.51 10.64
C PRO A 7 42.24 44.59 10.56
N ASP A 8 42.52 43.37 10.16
CA ASP A 8 41.98 42.10 10.64
C ASP A 8 40.60 42.12 11.31
N GLY A 9 39.71 41.33 10.73
CA GLY A 9 38.51 40.87 11.42
C GLY A 9 38.86 40.19 12.74
N HIS A 10 38.46 40.79 13.84
CA HIS A 10 38.28 40.14 15.12
C HIS A 10 37.44 41.07 16.00
N ASP A 11 36.12 40.90 15.91
CA ASP A 11 35.15 41.16 16.99
C ASP A 11 33.75 40.72 16.50
N GLU A 12 33.64 39.57 15.84
CA GLU A 12 32.38 38.83 15.96
C GLU A 12 32.35 38.36 17.41
N SER A 13 31.54 39.05 18.22
CA SER A 13 31.41 38.72 19.63
C SER A 13 31.08 37.24 19.74
N VAL A 14 31.71 36.52 20.67
CA VAL A 14 31.38 35.11 20.96
C VAL A 14 29.86 34.92 21.14
N ARG A 15 29.17 35.96 21.62
CA ARG A 15 27.71 36.01 21.72
C ARG A 15 27.01 35.91 20.36
N ASP A 16 27.51 36.58 19.33
CA ASP A 16 26.96 36.56 17.98
C ASP A 16 27.18 35.20 17.31
N SER A 17 28.35 34.57 17.51
CA SER A 17 28.61 33.22 17.01
C SER A 17 27.72 32.17 17.69
N ILE A 18 27.48 32.30 19.01
CA ILE A 18 26.52 31.45 19.73
C ILE A 18 25.09 31.68 19.25
N ALA A 19 24.70 32.94 19.02
CA ALA A 19 23.38 33.28 18.49
C ALA A 19 23.15 32.70 17.09
N ARG A 20 24.17 32.73 16.22
CA ARG A 20 24.14 32.09 14.90
C ARG A 20 24.03 30.58 14.99
N LEU A 21 24.84 29.93 15.83
CA LEU A 21 24.76 28.48 16.04
C LEU A 21 23.37 28.05 16.54
N TYR A 22 22.76 28.83 17.42
CA TYR A 22 21.40 28.60 17.88
C TYR A 22 20.37 28.77 16.75
N ALA A 23 20.50 29.82 15.95
CA ALA A 23 19.63 30.05 14.79
C ALA A 23 19.75 28.92 13.75
N ASP A 24 20.97 28.48 13.45
CA ASP A 24 21.25 27.38 12.53
C ASP A 24 20.74 26.04 13.07
N GLY A 25 20.94 25.77 14.36
CA GLY A 25 20.41 24.57 15.02
C GLY A 25 18.88 24.53 15.00
N ARG A 26 18.24 25.67 15.21
CA ARG A 26 16.78 25.81 15.07
C ARG A 26 16.34 25.59 13.63
N ALA A 27 16.98 26.24 12.66
CA ALA A 27 16.67 26.09 11.25
C ALA A 27 16.82 24.63 10.78
N TYR A 28 17.86 23.94 11.26
CA TYR A 28 18.06 22.51 11.01
C TYR A 28 16.95 21.64 11.61
N ALA A 29 16.55 21.91 12.85
CA ALA A 29 15.45 21.20 13.49
C ALA A 29 14.12 21.38 12.72
N GLU A 30 13.82 22.60 12.30
CA GLU A 30 12.65 22.91 11.47
C GLU A 30 12.70 22.17 10.12
N ALA A 31 13.88 22.08 9.49
CA ALA A 31 14.08 21.35 8.25
C ALA A 31 13.84 19.83 8.38
N GLU A 32 14.29 19.21 9.48
CA GLU A 32 14.10 17.77 9.69
C GLU A 32 12.62 17.42 9.95
N VAL A 33 11.90 18.28 10.67
CA VAL A 33 10.44 18.14 10.85
C VAL A 33 9.72 18.20 9.52
N GLU A 34 10.05 19.18 8.68
CA GLU A 34 9.45 19.33 7.35
C GLU A 34 9.78 18.14 6.44
N ARG A 35 11.00 17.59 6.54
CA ARG A 35 11.42 16.37 5.84
C ARG A 35 10.59 15.16 6.26
N GLN A 36 10.38 14.96 7.55
CA GLN A 36 9.56 13.86 8.05
C GLN A 36 8.09 14.02 7.64
N LYS A 37 7.56 15.25 7.69
CA LYS A 37 6.21 15.58 7.22
C LYS A 37 6.00 15.23 5.75
N ARG A 38 6.99 15.54 4.89
CA ARG A 38 6.95 15.18 3.46
C ARG A 38 7.02 13.67 3.25
N ARG A 39 7.90 12.95 3.95
CA ARG A 39 7.96 11.48 3.88
C ARG A 39 6.65 10.83 4.32
N ALA A 40 6.06 11.30 5.41
CA ALA A 40 4.77 10.84 5.88
C ALA A 40 3.66 11.12 4.85
N GLY A 41 3.66 12.31 4.22
CA GLY A 41 2.73 12.67 3.16
C GLY A 41 2.84 11.77 1.92
N ILE A 42 4.06 11.48 1.47
CA ILE A 42 4.30 10.56 0.35
C ILE A 42 3.83 9.14 0.69
N ALA A 43 4.17 8.64 1.89
CA ALA A 43 3.73 7.32 2.33
C ALA A 43 2.19 7.25 2.41
N ALA A 44 1.54 8.28 2.96
CA ALA A 44 0.09 8.35 3.06
C ALA A 44 -0.59 8.40 1.68
N ALA A 45 -0.06 9.21 0.75
CA ALA A 45 -0.53 9.26 -0.63
C ALA A 45 -0.38 7.90 -1.32
N GLY A 46 0.79 7.26 -1.17
CA GLY A 46 1.04 5.93 -1.73
C GLY A 46 0.08 4.87 -1.18
N VAL A 47 -0.17 4.87 0.14
CA VAL A 47 -1.14 3.96 0.76
C VAL A 47 -2.56 4.22 0.24
N ARG A 48 -2.97 5.49 0.13
CA ARG A 48 -4.29 5.86 -0.42
C ARG A 48 -4.44 5.37 -1.86
N ASP A 49 -3.47 5.64 -2.71
CA ASP A 49 -3.55 5.27 -4.12
C ASP A 49 -3.52 3.75 -4.30
N ALA A 50 -2.67 3.04 -3.54
CA ALA A 50 -2.67 1.58 -3.49
C ALA A 50 -4.01 1.01 -2.99
N ALA A 51 -4.63 1.63 -1.99
CA ALA A 51 -5.94 1.22 -1.50
C ALA A 51 -7.04 1.43 -2.55
N LEU A 52 -7.04 2.56 -3.28
CA LEU A 52 -7.99 2.83 -4.36
C LEU A 52 -7.84 1.84 -5.52
N LEU A 53 -6.60 1.60 -5.97
CA LEU A 53 -6.32 0.62 -7.02
C LEU A 53 -6.68 -0.80 -6.59
N GLY A 54 -6.33 -1.18 -5.36
CA GLY A 54 -6.69 -2.47 -4.78
C GLY A 54 -8.20 -2.67 -4.67
N ALA A 55 -8.93 -1.64 -4.24
CA ALA A 55 -10.39 -1.67 -4.17
C ALA A 55 -11.02 -1.78 -5.57
N ALA A 56 -10.53 -1.02 -6.55
CA ALA A 56 -10.99 -1.10 -7.93
C ALA A 56 -10.75 -2.50 -8.53
N ALA A 57 -9.56 -3.06 -8.32
CA ALA A 57 -9.22 -4.41 -8.79
C ALA A 57 -10.11 -5.48 -8.14
N LEU A 58 -10.37 -5.38 -6.83
CA LEU A 58 -11.25 -6.29 -6.11
C LEU A 58 -12.70 -6.21 -6.62
N MET A 59 -13.20 -4.99 -6.84
CA MET A 59 -14.53 -4.76 -7.41
C MET A 59 -14.67 -5.34 -8.82
N LEU A 60 -13.69 -5.09 -9.69
CA LEU A 60 -13.66 -5.65 -11.05
C LEU A 60 -13.55 -7.17 -11.04
N SER A 61 -12.70 -7.73 -10.18
CA SER A 61 -12.55 -9.20 -10.04
C SER A 61 -13.86 -9.86 -9.63
N PHE A 62 -14.61 -9.23 -8.70
CA PHE A 62 -15.94 -9.69 -8.34
C PHE A 62 -16.90 -9.65 -9.54
N GLY A 63 -16.90 -8.55 -10.31
CA GLY A 63 -17.68 -8.43 -11.53
C GLY A 63 -17.37 -9.50 -12.58
N VAL A 64 -16.09 -9.85 -12.75
CA VAL A 64 -15.65 -10.93 -13.65
C VAL A 64 -16.21 -12.28 -13.21
N VAL A 65 -16.18 -12.61 -11.91
CA VAL A 65 -16.77 -13.86 -11.41
C VAL A 65 -18.25 -13.92 -11.76
N VAL A 66 -19.01 -12.84 -11.51
CA VAL A 66 -20.43 -12.79 -11.86
C VAL A 66 -20.65 -12.94 -13.36
N ALA A 67 -19.88 -12.21 -14.19
CA ALA A 67 -20.00 -12.28 -15.65
C ALA A 67 -19.69 -13.68 -16.20
N VAL A 68 -18.68 -14.36 -15.65
CA VAL A 68 -18.34 -15.75 -16.00
C VAL A 68 -19.48 -16.70 -15.62
N LEU A 69 -20.05 -16.57 -14.42
CA LEU A 69 -21.17 -17.41 -13.99
C LEU A 69 -22.39 -17.21 -14.89
N VAL A 70 -22.75 -15.96 -15.19
CA VAL A 70 -23.86 -15.62 -16.11
C VAL A 70 -23.60 -16.18 -17.51
N GLY A 71 -22.40 -15.95 -18.06
CA GLY A 71 -22.01 -16.48 -19.38
C GLY A 71 -22.08 -18.00 -19.44
N LEU A 72 -21.68 -18.70 -18.38
CA LEU A 72 -21.75 -20.16 -18.29
C LEU A 72 -23.20 -20.65 -18.26
N ILE A 73 -24.07 -19.99 -17.50
CA ILE A 73 -25.52 -20.31 -17.47
C ILE A 73 -26.12 -20.15 -18.87
N LEU A 74 -25.84 -19.02 -19.55
CA LEU A 74 -26.36 -18.76 -20.89
C LEU A 74 -25.82 -19.77 -21.92
N SER A 75 -24.55 -20.18 -21.78
CA SER A 75 -23.95 -21.18 -22.67
C SER A 75 -24.52 -22.59 -22.47
N LEU A 76 -24.93 -22.95 -21.24
CA LEU A 76 -25.48 -24.27 -20.92
C LEU A 76 -27.00 -24.34 -21.11
N ALA A 77 -27.70 -23.20 -21.07
CA ALA A 77 -29.15 -23.14 -21.19
C ALA A 77 -29.72 -23.84 -22.44
N PRO A 78 -29.11 -23.77 -23.64
CA PRO A 78 -29.60 -24.50 -24.82
C PRO A 78 -29.58 -26.02 -24.66
N ALA A 79 -28.69 -26.57 -23.83
CA ALA A 79 -28.53 -28.02 -23.64
C ALA A 79 -29.33 -28.56 -22.45
N LEU A 80 -29.40 -27.80 -21.34
CA LEU A 80 -29.98 -28.26 -20.07
C LEU A 80 -31.30 -27.56 -19.69
N GLY A 81 -31.73 -26.59 -20.49
CA GLY A 81 -32.76 -25.63 -20.11
C GLY A 81 -32.30 -24.65 -19.02
N PRO A 82 -33.08 -23.60 -18.72
CA PRO A 82 -32.66 -22.53 -17.81
C PRO A 82 -32.41 -23.01 -16.36
N LEU A 83 -33.31 -23.86 -15.84
CA LEU A 83 -33.19 -24.39 -14.48
C LEU A 83 -32.03 -25.38 -14.36
N GLY A 84 -31.86 -26.26 -15.36
CA GLY A 84 -30.77 -27.23 -15.39
C GLY A 84 -29.39 -26.56 -15.46
N ALA A 85 -29.25 -25.53 -16.31
CA ALA A 85 -28.03 -24.74 -16.40
C ALA A 85 -27.70 -24.01 -15.09
N THR A 86 -28.68 -23.35 -14.48
CA THR A 86 -28.48 -22.65 -13.20
C THR A 86 -28.07 -23.61 -12.10
N GLY A 87 -28.73 -24.78 -12.00
CA GLY A 87 -28.39 -25.81 -11.02
C GLY A 87 -26.98 -26.39 -11.23
N ALA A 88 -26.60 -26.66 -12.47
CA ALA A 88 -25.27 -27.17 -12.81
C ALA A 88 -24.16 -26.16 -12.45
N VAL A 89 -24.33 -24.89 -12.82
CA VAL A 89 -23.34 -23.84 -12.53
C VAL A 89 -23.24 -23.58 -11.04
N LEU A 90 -24.36 -23.50 -10.32
CA LEU A 90 -24.37 -23.32 -8.87
C LEU A 90 -23.68 -24.50 -8.16
N GLY A 91 -24.07 -25.74 -8.50
CA GLY A 91 -23.49 -26.95 -7.92
C GLY A 91 -22.00 -27.07 -8.18
N GLY A 92 -21.57 -26.84 -9.44
CA GLY A 92 -20.16 -26.86 -9.81
C GLY A 92 -19.34 -25.78 -9.08
N THR A 93 -19.89 -24.57 -8.95
CA THR A 93 -19.23 -23.48 -8.23
C THR A 93 -19.10 -23.76 -6.74
N LEU A 94 -20.16 -24.28 -6.10
CA LEU A 94 -20.12 -24.68 -4.68
C LEU A 94 -19.11 -25.80 -4.44
N LEU A 95 -19.02 -26.77 -5.34
CA LEU A 95 -18.03 -27.84 -5.26
C LEU A 95 -16.60 -27.27 -5.37
N ALA A 96 -16.35 -26.37 -6.31
CA ALA A 96 -15.05 -25.70 -6.44
C ALA A 96 -14.69 -24.90 -5.17
N VAL A 97 -15.65 -24.15 -4.60
CA VAL A 97 -15.46 -23.42 -3.33
C VAL A 97 -15.09 -24.38 -2.19
N LEU A 98 -15.80 -25.50 -2.05
CA LEU A 98 -15.51 -26.51 -1.03
C LEU A 98 -14.08 -27.05 -1.18
N ILE A 99 -13.65 -27.41 -2.39
CA ILE A 99 -12.30 -27.90 -2.67
C ILE A 99 -11.25 -26.86 -2.28
N LEU A 100 -11.43 -25.60 -2.69
CA LEU A 100 -10.51 -24.51 -2.36
C LEU A 100 -10.40 -24.29 -0.84
N LEU A 101 -11.51 -24.33 -0.11
CA LEU A 101 -11.53 -24.20 1.34
C LEU A 101 -10.80 -25.36 2.04
N LEU A 102 -10.98 -26.59 1.55
CA LEU A 102 -10.27 -27.76 2.08
C LEU A 102 -8.77 -27.68 1.82
N LEU A 103 -8.35 -27.23 0.63
CA LEU A 103 -6.95 -27.01 0.30
C LEU A 103 -6.32 -25.90 1.16
N ALA A 104 -7.04 -24.78 1.36
CA ALA A 104 -6.61 -23.70 2.24
C ALA A 104 -6.45 -24.19 3.68
N LYS A 105 -7.42 -24.96 4.20
CA LYS A 105 -7.34 -25.58 5.53
C LYS A 105 -6.14 -26.51 5.66
N ALA A 106 -5.90 -27.36 4.66
CA ALA A 106 -4.76 -28.27 4.64
C ALA A 106 -3.43 -27.51 4.62
N ARG A 107 -3.35 -26.42 3.85
CA ARG A 107 -2.18 -25.53 3.78
C ARG A 107 -1.87 -24.87 5.13
N ILE A 108 -2.88 -24.26 5.74
CA ILE A 108 -2.75 -23.62 7.06
C ILE A 108 -2.37 -24.65 8.12
N GLY A 109 -2.97 -25.85 8.07
CA GLY A 109 -2.65 -26.94 8.99
C GLY A 109 -1.18 -27.38 8.89
N ARG A 110 -0.62 -27.48 7.68
CA ARG A 110 0.81 -27.78 7.48
C ARG A 110 1.71 -26.70 8.05
N MET A 111 1.39 -25.43 7.80
CA MET A 111 2.17 -24.30 8.34
C MET A 111 2.18 -24.27 9.87
N LYS A 112 1.00 -24.46 10.50
CA LYS A 112 0.89 -24.51 11.96
C LYS A 112 1.70 -25.65 12.59
N ARG A 113 1.78 -26.81 11.92
CA ARG A 113 2.60 -27.94 12.38
C ARG A 113 4.10 -27.65 12.29
N ALA A 114 4.53 -26.93 11.26
CA ALA A 114 5.94 -26.55 11.09
C ALA A 114 6.40 -25.46 12.08
N MET A 115 5.48 -24.63 12.58
CA MET A 115 5.76 -23.56 13.55
C MET A 115 5.66 -24.00 15.01
N LYS A 116 5.20 -25.23 15.29
CA LYS A 116 5.14 -25.72 16.67
C LYS A 116 6.58 -26.10 17.10
N PRO A 117 7.12 -25.54 18.19
CA PRO A 117 8.44 -25.89 18.69
C PRO A 117 8.53 -27.35 19.12
#